data_AF-A0A2T0TDL7-F1
#
_entry.id   AF-A0A2T0TDL7-F1
#
_cell.length_a   1.000
_cell.length_b   1.000
_cell.length_c   1.000
_cell.angle_alpha   90.00
_cell.angle_beta   90.00
_cell.angle_gamma   90.00
#
_symmetry.space_group_name_H-M   'P 1'
#
loop_
_entity.id
_entity.type
_entity.pdbx_description
1 polymer ?
#
loop_
_entity_poly.entity_id
_entity_poly.type
_entity_poly.pdbx_seq_one_letter_code
_entity_poly.pdbx_strand_id
1 'polypeptide(L)' 'MFSKWFRGPADLTSCACEPEWPGLVTEIEGERIAVVPAEASSVLVGMLGLVARCSGCSARYPYGFHTAARG' A
#
# COMPACT_ATOMS: atom_id res chain seq x y z
N MET A 1 -21.62 9.36 17.68
CA MET A 1 -22.54 9.11 16.56
C MET A 1 -22.12 10.14 15.51
N PHE A 2 -21.49 9.83 14.38
CA PHE A 2 -21.94 8.97 13.29
C PHE A 2 -20.75 8.47 12.47
N SER A 3 -20.69 7.15 12.30
CA SER A 3 -19.86 6.44 11.34
C SER A 3 -20.18 6.90 9.91
N LYS A 4 -19.30 7.68 9.29
CA LYS A 4 -19.46 8.09 7.91
C LYS A 4 -18.57 7.23 7.03
N TRP A 5 -19.21 6.20 6.51
CA TRP A 5 -18.77 5.32 5.45
C TRP A 5 -18.05 6.08 4.34
N PHE A 6 -16.74 5.84 4.17
CA PHE A 6 -16.08 6.01 2.89
C PHE A 6 -15.82 4.63 2.31
N ARG A 7 -16.86 4.07 1.70
CA ARG A 7 -16.72 3.03 0.68
C ARG A 7 -16.34 3.76 -0.61
N GLY A 8 -15.10 4.27 -0.66
CA GLY A 8 -14.54 4.86 -1.86
C GLY A 8 -14.42 3.80 -2.96
N PRO A 9 -14.51 4.17 -4.25
CA PRO A 9 -14.44 3.22 -5.35
C PRO A 9 -13.16 2.38 -5.21
N ALA A 10 -13.28 1.09 -5.48
CA ALA A 10 -12.24 0.07 -5.35
C ALA A 10 -11.02 0.25 -6.29
N ASP A 11 -10.84 1.46 -6.84
CA ASP A 11 -9.79 1.87 -7.78
C ASP A 11 -9.29 3.29 -7.46
N LEU A 12 -9.31 3.69 -6.19
CA LEU A 12 -8.64 4.92 -5.77
C LEU A 12 -7.12 4.70 -5.88
N THR A 13 -6.54 5.14 -6.99
CA THR A 13 -5.10 5.38 -7.14
C THR A 13 -4.60 6.48 -6.19
N SER A 14 -5.52 7.17 -5.50
CA SER A 14 -5.26 8.28 -4.59
C SER A 14 -5.69 7.93 -3.17
N CYS A 15 -4.74 7.96 -2.24
CA CYS A 15 -4.98 7.67 -0.83
C CYS A 15 -5.89 8.74 -0.20
N ALA A 16 -6.91 8.31 0.54
CA ALA A 16 -7.81 9.20 1.27
C ALA A 16 -7.37 9.46 2.74
N CYS A 17 -6.17 9.01 3.11
CA CYS A 17 -5.63 9.21 4.46
C CYS A 17 -4.92 10.57 4.57
N GLU A 18 -4.91 11.12 5.78
CA GLU A 18 -4.19 12.36 6.11
C GLU A 18 -3.25 12.06 7.30
N PRO A 19 -1.91 12.17 7.15
CA PRO A 19 -1.18 12.51 5.92
C PRO A 19 -1.36 11.47 4.81
N GLU A 20 -1.16 11.87 3.55
CA GLU A 20 -1.24 10.94 2.42
C GLU A 20 -0.22 9.81 2.59
N TRP A 21 -0.66 8.58 2.32
CA TRP A 21 0.17 7.38 2.45
C TRP A 21 0.89 7.26 3.81
N PRO A 22 0.14 7.23 4.94
CA PRO A 22 0.74 7.20 6.29
C PRO A 22 1.51 5.90 6.56
N GLY A 23 1.21 4.86 5.78
CA GLY A 23 1.94 3.60 5.75
C GLY A 23 1.52 2.80 4.53
N LEU A 24 2.47 2.09 3.93
CA LEU A 24 2.24 1.18 2.83
C LEU A 24 2.44 -0.25 3.31
N VAL A 25 1.60 -1.14 2.84
CA VAL A 25 1.69 -2.59 3.08
C VAL A 25 1.50 -3.34 1.77
N THR A 26 2.18 -4.46 1.62
CA THR A 26 1.93 -5.42 0.55
C THR A 26 1.47 -6.74 1.17
N GLU A 27 0.67 -7.52 0.45
CA GLU A 27 0.35 -8.89 0.84
C GLU A 27 1.29 -9.85 0.12
N ILE A 28 1.98 -10.70 0.89
CA ILE A 28 2.82 -11.80 0.39
C ILE A 28 2.33 -13.06 1.09
N GLU A 29 1.81 -14.04 0.34
CA GLU A 29 1.29 -15.30 0.90
C GLU A 29 0.23 -15.10 2.00
N GLY A 30 -0.58 -14.04 1.90
CA GLY A 30 -1.59 -13.68 2.90
C GLY A 30 -1.04 -12.95 4.13
N GLU A 31 0.27 -12.72 4.21
CA GLU A 31 0.89 -11.89 5.24
C GLU A 31 1.04 -10.43 4.77
N ARG A 32 0.62 -9.49 5.61
CA ARG A 32 0.79 -8.05 5.36
C ARG A 32 2.18 -7.59 5.80
N ILE A 33 3.03 -7.28 4.83
CA ILE A 33 4.39 -6.78 5.08
C ILE A 33 4.42 -5.27 4.86
N ALA A 34 5.02 -4.54 5.80
CA ALA A 34 5.25 -3.10 5.67
C ALA A 34 6.25 -2.81 4.55
N VAL A 35 5.92 -1.82 3.72
CA VAL A 35 6.76 -1.40 2.60
C VAL A 35 7.01 0.09 2.67
N VAL A 36 8.12 0.53 2.09
CA VAL A 36 8.51 1.93 1.97
C VAL A 36 8.48 2.36 0.51
N PRO A 37 8.06 3.60 0.21
CA PRO A 37 8.10 4.13 -1.15
C PRO A 37 9.55 4.25 -1.62
N ALA A 38 9.79 3.93 -2.89
CA ALA A 38 11.11 3.94 -3.50
C ALA A 38 11.06 4.35 -4.98
N GLU A 39 12.16 4.87 -5.51
CA GLU A 39 12.25 5.28 -6.92
C GLU A 39 12.07 4.10 -7.89
N ALA A 40 12.55 2.92 -7.52
CA ALA A 40 12.44 1.69 -8.27
C ALA A 40 11.93 0.57 -7.37
N SER A 41 11.04 -0.28 -7.87
CA SER A 41 10.66 -1.50 -7.13
C SER A 41 11.82 -2.48 -7.06
N SER A 42 11.92 -3.26 -5.97
CA SER A 42 12.85 -4.40 -5.94
C SER A 42 12.50 -5.37 -7.08
N VAL A 43 13.52 -6.01 -7.68
CA VAL A 43 13.31 -7.04 -8.71
C VAL A 43 12.32 -8.12 -8.24
N LEU A 44 12.37 -8.49 -6.96
CA LEU A 44 11.44 -9.42 -6.32
C LEU A 44 9.98 -8.95 -6.37
N VAL A 45 9.72 -7.66 -6.13
CA VAL A 45 8.37 -7.07 -6.21
C VAL A 45 7.82 -7.18 -7.64
N GLY A 46 8.66 -6.89 -8.64
CA GLY A 46 8.31 -7.02 -10.05
C GLY A 46 8.05 -8.48 -10.47
N MET A 47 8.91 -9.41 -10.04
CA MET A 47 8.75 -10.85 -10.37
C MET A 47 7.50 -11.48 -9.74
N LEU A 48 7.16 -11.09 -8.51
CA LEU A 48 6.01 -11.62 -7.78
C LEU A 48 4.70 -10.87 -8.08
N GLY A 49 4.74 -9.79 -8.87
CA GLY A 49 3.57 -8.97 -9.17
C GLY A 49 2.96 -8.31 -7.92
N LEU A 50 3.79 -8.02 -6.91
CA LEU A 50 3.32 -7.47 -5.64
C LEU A 50 2.78 -6.05 -5.83
N VAL A 51 1.74 -5.73 -5.06
CA VAL A 51 1.07 -4.42 -5.12
C VAL A 51 1.03 -3.83 -3.72
N ALA A 52 1.65 -2.66 -3.57
CA ALA A 52 1.54 -1.90 -2.34
C ALA A 52 0.15 -1.27 -2.22
N ARG A 53 -0.38 -1.28 -1.01
CA ARG A 53 -1.64 -0.67 -0.63
C ARG A 53 -1.45 0.19 0.61
N CYS A 54 -2.27 1.22 0.75
CA CYS A 54 -2.29 2.00 1.99
C CYS A 54 -2.76 1.13 3.17
N SER A 55 -2.07 1.19 4.30
CA SER A 55 -2.45 0.49 5.53
C SER A 55 -3.78 0.97 6.12
N GLY A 56 -4.17 2.22 5.86
CA GLY A 56 -5.40 2.83 6.37
C GLY A 56 -6.60 2.64 5.44
N CYS A 57 -6.50 3.14 4.20
CA CYS A 57 -7.64 3.14 3.26
C CYS A 57 -7.57 2.04 2.20
N SER A 58 -6.55 1.18 2.19
CA SER A 58 -6.33 0.12 1.20
C SER A 58 -6.20 0.57 -0.27
N ALA A 59 -6.03 1.88 -0.51
CA ALA A 59 -5.78 2.46 -1.83
C ALA A 59 -4.54 1.84 -2.48
N ARG A 60 -4.59 1.58 -3.79
CA ARG A 60 -3.49 0.97 -4.54
C ARG A 60 -2.40 2.00 -4.81
N TYR A 61 -1.17 1.70 -4.41
CA TYR A 61 -0.03 2.57 -4.63
C TYR A 61 0.54 2.34 -6.05
N PRO A 62 0.60 3.37 -6.90
CA PRO A 62 1.01 3.22 -8.30
C PRO A 62 2.53 3.28 -8.52
N TYR A 63 3.32 3.70 -7.52
CA TYR A 63 4.76 3.91 -7.66
C TYR A 63 5.59 2.74 -7.13
N GLY A 64 6.91 2.81 -7.34
CA GLY A 64 7.86 1.82 -6.83
C GLY A 64 7.91 1.75 -5.31
N PHE A 65 8.16 0.56 -4.79
CA PHE A 65 8.29 0.33 -3.35
C PHE A 65 9.23 -0.83 -3.02
N HIS A 66 9.76 -0.81 -1.80
CA HIS A 66 10.59 -1.87 -1.23
C HIS A 66 9.98 -2.38 0.06
N THR A 67 10.15 -3.66 0.37
CA THR A 67 9.79 -4.17 1.70
C THR A 67 10.72 -3.57 2.74
N ALA A 68 10.16 -3.01 3.80
CA ALA A 68 10.96 -2.62 4.95
C ALA A 68 11.55 -3.91 5.53
N ALA A 69 12.87 -4.08 5.45
CA ALA A 69 13.52 -5.22 6.08
C ALA A 69 13.11 -5.25 7.55
N ARG A 70 12.44 -6.32 7.98
CA ARG A 70 12.17 -6.55 9.40
C ARG A 70 13.54 -6.81 10.04
N GLY A 71 14.08 -5.79 10.70
CA GLY A 71 15.21 -5.97 11.62
C GLY A 71 14.82 -6.90 12.77
#